data_AF-A0A958A145-F1
#
_entry.id   AF-A0A958A145-F1
#
_cell.length_a   1.000
_cell.length_b   1.000
_cell.length_c   1.000
_cell.angle_alpha   90.00
_cell.angle_beta   90.00
_cell.angle_gamma   90.00
#
_symmetry.space_group_name_H-M   'P 1'
#
loop_
_entity.id
_entity.type
_entity.pdbx_description
1 polymer ?
#
loop_
_entity_poly.entity_id
_entity_poly.type
_entity_poly.pdbx_seq_one_letter_code
_entity_poly.pdbx_strand_id
1 'polypeptide(L)' 'MSNSANENSLKQRHYCFLVLRLTLDHRGRLLQGELVGMTNTLWRRFTSLAGMNQAIEAWLKQQERFEDSMETESTT' A
#
# COMPACT_ATOMS: atom_id res chain seq x y z
N MET A 1 -12.78 -0.26 39.35
CA MET A 1 -13.11 1.04 38.71
C MET A 1 -12.44 1.07 37.36
N SER A 2 -13.24 1.23 36.31
CA SER A 2 -12.87 1.25 34.89
C SER A 2 -12.15 2.55 34.51
N ASN A 3 -10.88 2.45 34.09
CA ASN A 3 -10.20 3.54 33.39
C ASN A 3 -10.22 3.26 31.89
N SER A 4 -11.38 3.54 31.31
CA SER A 4 -11.68 3.54 29.88
C SER A 4 -11.27 4.88 29.26
N ALA A 5 -9.99 4.99 28.92
CA ALA A 5 -9.45 5.92 27.93
C ALA A 5 -8.30 5.17 27.26
N ASN A 6 -8.57 4.23 26.36
CA ASN A 6 -8.65 4.50 24.93
C ASN A 6 -7.51 5.43 24.45
N GLU A 7 -6.29 5.17 24.92
CA GLU A 7 -5.05 5.81 24.50
C GLU A 7 -4.81 5.52 23.02
N ASN A 8 -5.39 6.39 22.19
CA ASN A 8 -4.90 6.80 20.88
C ASN A 8 -4.43 5.64 19.96
N SER A 9 -5.33 4.70 19.69
CA SER A 9 -5.14 3.59 18.73
C SER A 9 -4.81 4.03 17.29
N LEU A 10 -4.74 5.34 17.05
CA LEU A 10 -4.34 5.95 15.78
C LEU A 10 -2.83 6.16 15.69
N LYS A 11 -2.09 6.24 16.81
CA LYS A 11 -0.63 6.42 16.80
C LYS A 11 0.14 5.21 16.23
N GLN A 12 -0.48 4.03 16.21
CA GLN A 12 0.12 2.79 15.71
C GLN A 12 -0.31 2.45 14.28
N ARG A 13 -0.92 3.39 13.54
CA ARG A 13 -1.37 3.16 12.16
C ARG A 13 -0.47 3.86 11.18
N HIS A 14 0.14 3.09 10.27
CA HIS A 14 0.84 3.61 9.12
C HIS A 14 -0.18 3.89 8.01
N TYR A 15 -0.34 5.17 7.67
CA TYR A 15 -1.18 5.57 6.55
C TYR A 15 -0.31 5.59 5.29
N CYS A 16 -0.76 4.90 4.25
CA CYS A 16 -0.13 4.96 2.94
C CYS A 16 -1.11 5.51 1.90
N PHE A 17 -0.56 6.21 0.92
CA PHE A 17 -1.29 6.65 -0.26
C PHE A 17 -0.92 5.76 -1.44
N LEU A 18 -1.94 5.15 -2.05
CA LEU A 18 -1.80 4.27 -3.21
C LEU A 18 -2.57 4.90 -4.37
N VAL A 19 -1.93 4.99 -5.54
CA VAL A 19 -2.59 5.44 -6.77
C VAL A 19 -2.84 4.24 -7.66
N LEU A 20 -4.11 3.98 -7.96
CA LEU A 20 -4.53 2.93 -8.88
C LEU A 20 -4.94 3.56 -10.21
N ARG A 21 -4.37 3.08 -11.32
CA ARG A 21 -4.84 3.39 -12.67
C ARG A 21 -5.68 2.22 -13.17
N LEU A 22 -6.94 2.48 -13.53
CA LEU A 22 -7.87 1.45 -14.01
C LEU A 22 -8.26 1.72 -15.47
N THR A 23 -8.25 0.68 -16.28
CA THR A 23 -8.80 0.64 -17.62
C THR A 23 -10.07 -0.21 -17.57
N LEU A 24 -11.20 0.41 -17.88
CA LEU A 24 -12.52 -0.23 -17.83
C LEU A 24 -13.09 -0.38 -19.25
N ASP A 25 -13.94 -1.38 -19.45
CA ASP A 25 -14.77 -1.44 -20.65
C ASP A 25 -15.98 -0.48 -20.56
N HIS A 26 -16.76 -0.39 -21.64
CA HIS A 26 -17.95 0.46 -21.71
C HIS A 26 -19.06 0.09 -20.71
N ARG A 27 -18.97 -1.06 -20.04
CA ARG A 27 -19.90 -1.52 -18.99
C ARG A 27 -19.32 -1.31 -17.59
N GLY A 28 -18.15 -0.67 -17.46
CA GLY A 28 -17.47 -0.46 -16.20
C GLY A 28 -16.73 -1.69 -15.67
N ARG A 29 -16.53 -2.74 -16.48
CA ARG A 29 -15.77 -3.93 -16.06
C ARG A 29 -14.28 -3.68 -16.21
N LEU A 30 -13.50 -4.10 -15.22
CA LEU A 30 -12.04 -3.98 -15.26
C LEU A 30 -11.45 -4.81 -16.39
N LEU A 31 -10.73 -4.15 -17.31
CA LEU A 31 -9.90 -4.80 -18.32
C LEU A 31 -8.47 -4.95 -17.81
N GLN A 32 -7.94 -3.89 -17.21
CA GLN A 32 -6.59 -3.85 -16.66
C GLN A 32 -6.52 -2.79 -15.56
N GLY A 33 -5.77 -3.07 -14.51
CA GLY A 33 -5.41 -2.11 -13.48
C GLY A 33 -3.91 -2.11 -13.25
N GLU A 34 -3.40 -1.00 -12.74
CA GLU A 34 -1.99 -0.82 -12.44
C GLU A 34 -1.85 -0.08 -11.12
N LEU A 35 -0.96 -0.58 -10.27
CA LEU A 35 -0.51 0.18 -9.11
C LEU A 35 0.61 1.14 -9.55
N VAL A 36 0.34 2.43 -9.46
CA VAL A 36 1.27 3.50 -9.83
C VAL A 36 2.07 3.86 -8.58
N GLY A 37 3.33 3.42 -8.53
CA GLY A 37 4.25 3.82 -7.45
C GLY A 37 4.60 5.31 -7.51
N MET A 38 4.83 5.94 -6.35
CA MET A 38 5.31 7.33 -6.25
C MET A 38 6.80 7.49 -6.57
N THR A 39 7.57 6.41 -6.44
CA THR A 39 8.97 6.31 -6.81
C THR A 39 9.08 5.27 -7.93
N ASN A 40 10.09 5.39 -8.80
CA ASN A 40 10.26 4.66 -10.09
C ASN A 40 10.25 3.11 -10.02
N THR A 41 9.86 2.51 -8.90
CA THR A 41 9.79 1.08 -8.67
C THR A 41 8.44 0.49 -9.09
N LEU A 42 8.50 -0.21 -10.23
CA LEU A 42 7.65 -1.31 -10.69
C LEU A 42 6.13 -1.07 -10.70
N TRP A 43 5.63 -0.75 -11.90
CA TRP A 43 4.22 -0.77 -12.21
C TRP A 43 3.74 -2.22 -12.17
N ARG A 44 3.04 -2.62 -11.10
CA ARG A 44 2.41 -3.94 -11.05
C ARG A 44 1.05 -3.88 -11.72
N ARG A 45 0.95 -4.54 -12.87
CA ARG A 45 -0.31 -4.73 -13.59
C ARG A 45 -1.13 -5.85 -12.96
N PHE A 46 -2.44 -5.68 -12.96
CA PHE A 46 -3.42 -6.68 -12.54
C PHE A 46 -4.65 -6.62 -13.45
N THR A 47 -5.43 -7.68 -13.51
CA THR A 47 -6.66 -7.75 -14.33
C THR A 47 -7.88 -8.19 -13.53
N SER A 48 -7.71 -8.42 -12.23
CA SER A 48 -8.75 -8.89 -11.33
C SER A 48 -8.57 -8.26 -9.94
N LEU A 49 -9.63 -8.34 -9.11
CA LEU A 49 -9.59 -7.90 -7.72
C LEU A 49 -8.54 -8.67 -6.91
N ALA A 50 -8.43 -9.98 -7.14
CA ALA A 50 -7.39 -10.80 -6.51
C ALA A 50 -5.98 -10.34 -6.90
N GLY A 51 -5.77 -10.05 -8.20
CA GLY A 51 -4.50 -9.51 -8.68
C GLY A 51 -4.19 -8.13 -8.11
N MET A 52 -5.21 -7.28 -7.92
CA MET A 52 -5.07 -5.98 -7.25
C MET A 52 -4.58 -6.14 -5.82
N ASN A 53 -5.22 -7.02 -5.04
CA ASN A 53 -4.82 -7.27 -3.65
C ASN A 53 -3.39 -7.79 -3.56
N GLN A 54 -2.99 -8.70 -4.44
CA GLN A 54 -1.61 -9.20 -4.51
C GLN A 54 -0.61 -8.09 -4.89
N ALA A 55 -0.98 -7.19 -5.80
CA ALA A 55 -0.13 -6.06 -6.17
C ALA A 55 0.07 -5.09 -5.00
N ILE A 56 -1.00 -4.78 -4.26
CA ILE A 56 -0.97 -3.92 -3.07
C ILE A 56 -0.15 -4.58 -1.95
N GLU A 57 -0.40 -5.85 -1.64
CA GLU A 57 0.32 -6.58 -0.59
C GLU A 57 1.83 -6.63 -0.88
N ALA A 58 2.20 -6.89 -2.14
CA ALA A 58 3.60 -6.90 -2.53
C ALA A 58 4.26 -5.52 -2.44
N TRP A 59 3.52 -4.45 -2.73
CA TRP A 59 4.00 -3.08 -2.56
C TRP A 59 4.18 -2.73 -1.08
N LEU A 60 3.22 -3.08 -0.22
CA LEU A 60 3.31 -2.85 1.23
C LEU A 60 4.54 -3.54 1.83
N LYS A 61 4.75 -4.82 1.49
CA LYS A 61 5.96 -5.57 1.90
C LYS A 61 7.27 -4.94 1.44
N GLN A 62 7.25 -4.22 0.31
CA GLN A 62 8.43 -3.50 -0.18
C GLN A 62 8.67 -2.20 0.61
N GLN A 63 7.62 -1.51 1.04
CA GLN A 63 7.75 -0.32 1.87
C GLN A 63 8.27 -0.64 3.27
N GLU A 64 7.79 -1.72 3.90
CA GLU A 64 8.29 -2.18 5.22
C GLU A 64 9.81 -2.39 5.21
N ARG A 65 10.36 -2.96 4.13
CA ARG A 65 11.80 -3.16 3.98
C ARG A 65 12.59 -1.85 3.81
N PHE A 66 11.97 -0.83 3.25
CA PHE A 66 12.63 0.46 3.02
C PHE A 66 12.71 1.25 4.34
N GLU A 67 11.68 1.17 5.18
CA GLU A 67 11.69 1.78 6.52
C GLU A 67 12.75 1.14 7.45
N ASP A 68 12.87 -0.20 7.49
CA ASP A 68 13.91 -0.90 8.27
C ASP A 68 15.35 -0.49 7.88
N SER A 69 15.58 -0.21 6.59
CA SER A 69 16.90 0.20 6.09
C SER A 69 17.26 1.65 6.44
N MET A 70 16.27 2.50 6.70
CA MET A 70 16.52 3.90 7.08
C MET A 70 16.72 4.06 8.60
N GLU A 71 16.13 3.19 9.42
CA GLU A 71 16.34 3.19 10.87
C GLU A 71 17.73 2.68 11.27
N THR A 72 18.35 1.83 10.45
CA THR A 72 19.69 1.27 10.69
C THR A 72 20.86 2.18 10.30
N GLU A 73 20.65 3.19 9.43
CA GLU A 73 21.70 4.15 9.03
C GLU A 73 21.82 5.37 9.97
N SER A 74 20.86 5.58 10.88
CA SER A 74 20.83 6.76 11.77
C SER A 74 21.62 6.58 13.08
N THR A 75 22.36 5.48 13.25
CA THR A 75 23.00 5.10 14.53
C THR A 75 24.53 4.95 14.48
N THR A 76 25.20 5.53 13.47
CA THR A 76 26.68 5.49 13.37
C THR A 76 27.31 6.87 13.42
#